data_AF-A0A836LDJ1-F1
#
_entry.id   AF-A0A836LDJ1-F1
#
_cell.length_a   1.000
_cell.length_b   1.000
_cell.length_c   1.000
_cell.angle_alpha   90.00
_cell.angle_beta   90.00
_cell.angle_gamma   90.00
#
_symmetry.space_group_name_H-M   'P 1'
#
loop_
_entity.id
_entity.type
_entity.pdbx_description
1 polymer ?
#
loop_
_entity_poly.entity_id
_entity_poly.type
_entity_poly.pdbx_seq_one_letter_code
_entity_poly.pdbx_strand_id
1 'polypeptide(L)'
;MHQLRRLAPVNAWAAVRFVFQSKEFLAASKELPTTPEGRNPYDVLEITVTRTTTLDEVSKQFRSLVVKYHPDKPGGSTEKMAEVNLAYKIVKENHEAMLRRMKEVESTIAANEAYRQHKHARVSRDEDLGRSGGLNRRNARAAREAAEATSSRRTRSLKEIEAQWTKYREDTEAAVKSMCNRYELAIQQGKFFRKSATLNEITVRERWLRKSFVKGVWEDVHELRGELLRRGARSAQQSELAEEMVSFASTVQRKLNGNFQRLTQESVQLQSRMFVERAFFILCSLILLVKVWRWFVGFTFNNTLTVKLKRAFLSQ
;
A
#
# COMPACT_ATOMS: atom_id res chain seq x y z
N MET A 1 15.40 18.87 -74.48
CA MET A 1 14.49 17.71 -74.57
C MET A 1 14.77 16.76 -73.41
N HIS A 2 14.08 16.96 -72.28
CA HIS A 2 14.22 16.11 -71.09
C HIS A 2 13.08 15.10 -71.03
N GLN A 3 13.43 13.81 -71.05
CA GLN A 3 12.48 12.70 -70.88
C GLN A 3 12.08 12.59 -69.40
N LEU A 4 10.81 12.87 -69.10
CA LEU A 4 10.20 12.57 -67.81
C LEU A 4 9.76 11.10 -67.80
N ARG A 5 10.52 10.26 -67.08
CA ARG A 5 10.20 8.87 -66.78
C ARG A 5 9.03 8.85 -65.80
N ARG A 6 7.82 8.54 -66.27
CA ARG A 6 6.65 8.28 -65.40
C ARG A 6 6.89 6.98 -64.63
N LEU A 7 7.04 7.09 -63.30
CA LEU A 7 6.96 5.93 -62.41
C LEU A 7 5.49 5.62 -62.13
N ALA A 8 5.15 4.32 -62.19
CA ALA A 8 3.83 3.80 -61.86
C ALA A 8 3.51 3.97 -60.36
N PRO A 9 2.24 4.18 -59.97
CA PRO A 9 1.87 4.27 -58.56
C PRO A 9 1.89 2.87 -57.92
N VAL A 10 2.78 2.68 -56.95
CA VAL A 10 2.83 1.49 -56.09
C VAL A 10 1.69 1.57 -55.07
N ASN A 11 0.49 1.14 -55.46
CA ASN A 11 -0.59 0.86 -54.51
C ASN A 11 -0.52 -0.61 -54.08
N ALA A 12 0.29 -0.89 -53.06
CA ALA A 12 0.22 -2.16 -52.34
C ALA A 12 0.70 -1.98 -50.90
N TRP A 13 -0.02 -1.16 -50.12
CA TRP A 13 -0.03 -1.34 -48.68
C TRP A 13 -0.85 -2.60 -48.39
N ALA A 14 -0.18 -3.76 -48.40
CA ALA A 14 -0.67 -4.93 -47.70
C ALA A 14 -0.72 -4.56 -46.22
N ALA A 15 -1.89 -4.10 -45.76
CA ALA A 15 -2.14 -3.76 -44.37
C ALA A 15 -2.00 -5.05 -43.53
N VAL A 16 -0.81 -5.29 -43.01
CA VAL A 16 -0.59 -6.29 -41.95
C VAL A 16 -1.39 -5.79 -40.75
N ARG A 17 -2.56 -6.38 -40.51
CA ARG A 17 -3.36 -6.12 -39.32
C ARG A 17 -2.58 -6.68 -38.13
N PHE A 18 -1.90 -5.80 -37.40
CA PHE A 18 -1.37 -6.13 -36.09
C PHE A 18 -2.54 -6.25 -35.12
N VAL A 19 -2.85 -7.48 -34.71
CA VAL A 19 -3.86 -7.75 -33.69
C VAL A 19 -3.23 -7.42 -32.34
N PHE A 20 -3.64 -6.31 -31.73
CA PHE A 20 -3.22 -5.94 -30.38
C PHE A 20 -4.10 -6.67 -29.35
N GLN A 21 -3.56 -7.69 -28.71
CA GLN A 21 -4.25 -8.38 -27.62
C GLN A 21 -3.93 -7.73 -26.27
N SER A 22 -4.93 -7.62 -25.39
CA SER A 22 -4.74 -7.06 -24.05
C SER A 22 -3.93 -8.01 -23.15
N LYS A 23 -3.33 -7.49 -22.07
CA LYS A 23 -2.56 -8.32 -21.12
C LYS A 23 -3.45 -9.35 -20.42
N GLU A 24 -4.69 -8.97 -20.16
CA GLU A 24 -5.72 -9.81 -19.57
C GLU A 24 -6.08 -10.96 -20.52
N PHE A 25 -6.22 -10.67 -21.81
CA PHE A 25 -6.46 -11.69 -22.83
C PHE A 25 -5.28 -12.67 -22.93
N LEU A 26 -4.04 -12.18 -22.99
CA LEU A 26 -2.86 -13.04 -23.07
C LEU A 26 -2.75 -13.97 -21.86
N ALA A 27 -3.07 -13.47 -20.66
CA ALA A 27 -3.12 -14.30 -19.45
C ALA A 27 -4.25 -15.33 -19.49
N ALA A 28 -5.46 -14.95 -19.91
CA ALA A 28 -6.60 -15.86 -20.00
C ALA A 28 -6.46 -16.91 -21.12
N SER A 29 -5.75 -16.58 -22.20
CA SER A 29 -5.60 -17.44 -23.38
C SER A 29 -4.59 -18.57 -23.23
N LYS A 30 -3.76 -18.57 -22.17
CA LYS A 30 -2.76 -19.63 -21.91
C LYS A 30 -3.34 -21.02 -21.73
N GLU A 31 -4.61 -21.10 -21.35
CA GLU A 31 -5.32 -22.36 -21.10
C GLU A 31 -6.18 -22.81 -22.29
N LEU A 32 -6.17 -22.06 -23.41
CA LEU A 32 -6.88 -22.46 -24.62
C LEU A 32 -6.08 -23.53 -25.38
N PRO A 33 -6.76 -24.51 -26.00
CA PRO A 33 -6.08 -25.43 -26.90
C PRO A 33 -5.54 -24.65 -28.10
N THR A 34 -4.29 -24.93 -28.43
CA THR A 34 -3.57 -24.29 -29.54
C THR A 34 -3.86 -25.01 -30.86
N THR A 35 -3.65 -24.30 -31.97
CA THR A 35 -3.63 -24.91 -33.30
C THR A 35 -2.42 -25.85 -33.46
N PRO A 36 -2.37 -26.71 -34.50
CA PRO A 36 -1.25 -27.63 -34.75
C PRO A 36 0.11 -26.93 -34.86
N GLU A 37 0.11 -25.66 -35.27
CA GLU A 37 1.30 -24.80 -35.35
C GLU A 37 1.63 -24.08 -34.02
N GLY A 38 0.92 -24.40 -32.93
CA GLY A 38 1.11 -23.77 -31.62
C GLY A 38 0.57 -22.34 -31.51
N ARG A 39 -0.16 -21.86 -32.52
CA ARG A 39 -0.70 -20.49 -32.55
C ARG A 39 -2.03 -20.39 -31.81
N ASN A 40 -2.29 -19.24 -31.19
CA ASN A 40 -3.55 -18.94 -30.53
C ASN A 40 -4.68 -18.88 -31.58
N PRO A 41 -5.82 -19.59 -31.38
CA PRO A 41 -6.95 -19.60 -32.31
C PRO A 41 -7.49 -18.20 -32.67
N TYR A 42 -7.46 -17.24 -31.75
CA TYR A 42 -7.92 -15.87 -32.01
C TYR A 42 -6.96 -15.07 -32.89
N ASP A 43 -5.66 -15.35 -32.81
CA ASP A 43 -4.65 -14.71 -33.64
C ASP A 43 -4.72 -15.26 -35.08
N VAL A 44 -5.01 -16.55 -35.26
CA VAL A 44 -5.25 -17.17 -36.58
C VAL A 44 -6.51 -16.62 -37.25
N LEU A 45 -7.55 -16.30 -36.47
CA LEU A 45 -8.74 -15.63 -36.99
C LEU A 45 -8.56 -14.12 -37.22
N GLU A 46 -7.39 -13.57 -36.88
CA GLU A 46 -7.07 -12.15 -37.00
C GLU A 46 -8.06 -11.23 -36.25
N ILE A 47 -8.52 -11.64 -35.04
CA ILE A 47 -9.51 -10.91 -34.23
C ILE A 47 -8.88 -10.32 -32.98
N THR A 48 -9.09 -9.02 -32.77
CA THR A 48 -8.85 -8.36 -31.48
C THR A 48 -10.01 -8.65 -30.54
N VAL A 49 -9.72 -9.34 -29.44
CA VAL A 49 -10.74 -9.72 -28.47
C VAL A 49 -10.96 -8.58 -27.47
N THR A 50 -12.20 -8.11 -27.39
CA THR A 50 -12.68 -7.18 -26.37
C THR A 50 -13.81 -7.80 -25.56
N ARG A 51 -14.22 -7.16 -24.46
CA ARG A 51 -15.32 -7.64 -23.60
C ARG A 51 -16.66 -7.75 -24.32
N THR A 52 -16.80 -7.03 -25.43
CA THR A 52 -18.02 -6.97 -26.23
C THR A 52 -17.95 -7.84 -27.47
N THR A 53 -16.82 -8.53 -27.72
CA THR A 53 -16.70 -9.42 -28.87
C THR A 53 -17.72 -10.54 -28.74
N THR A 54 -18.53 -10.69 -29.78
CA THR A 54 -19.57 -11.73 -29.85
C THR A 54 -19.19 -12.83 -30.83
N LEU A 55 -19.80 -14.00 -30.69
CA LEU A 55 -19.62 -15.10 -31.64
C LEU A 55 -20.05 -14.74 -33.07
N ASP A 56 -20.93 -13.76 -33.26
CA ASP A 56 -21.33 -13.30 -34.60
C ASP A 56 -20.19 -12.55 -35.30
N GLU A 57 -19.46 -11.70 -34.57
CA GLU A 57 -18.26 -11.03 -35.09
C GLU A 57 -17.17 -12.04 -35.48
N VAL A 58 -16.98 -13.06 -34.64
CA VAL A 58 -16.07 -14.18 -34.94
C VAL A 58 -16.50 -14.91 -36.21
N SER A 59 -17.80 -15.19 -36.35
CA SER A 59 -18.36 -15.89 -37.51
C SER A 59 -18.31 -15.05 -38.79
N LYS A 60 -18.44 -13.72 -38.68
CA LYS A 60 -18.26 -12.79 -39.81
C LYS A 60 -16.82 -12.76 -40.29
N GLN A 61 -15.86 -12.71 -39.37
CA GLN A 61 -14.44 -12.72 -39.71
C GLN A 61 -14.00 -14.07 -40.29
N PHE A 62 -14.47 -15.18 -39.72
CA PHE A 62 -14.26 -16.51 -40.29
C PHE A 62 -14.73 -16.59 -41.76
N ARG A 63 -15.95 -16.12 -42.07
CA ARG A 63 -16.45 -16.08 -43.45
C ARG A 63 -15.55 -15.25 -44.38
N SER A 64 -15.00 -14.13 -43.91
CA SER A 64 -14.05 -13.32 -44.65
C SER A 64 -12.75 -14.07 -44.96
N LEU A 65 -12.20 -14.79 -43.98
CA LEU A 65 -10.99 -15.59 -44.14
C LEU A 65 -11.19 -16.81 -45.03
N VAL A 66 -12.34 -17.48 -44.95
CA VAL A 66 -12.70 -18.59 -45.85
C VAL A 66 -12.71 -18.10 -47.30
N VAL A 67 -13.30 -16.93 -47.56
CA VAL A 67 -13.32 -16.31 -48.89
C VAL A 67 -11.91 -15.90 -49.36
N LYS A 68 -10.97 -15.63 -48.45
CA LYS A 68 -9.58 -15.25 -48.77
C LYS A 68 -8.69 -16.46 -49.05
N TYR A 69 -8.82 -17.52 -48.27
CA TYR A 69 -7.94 -18.70 -48.33
C TYR A 69 -8.54 -19.91 -49.06
N HIS A 70 -9.71 -19.75 -49.71
CA HIS A 70 -10.36 -20.83 -50.48
C HIS A 70 -9.40 -21.42 -51.53
N PRO A 71 -9.30 -22.76 -51.66
CA PRO A 71 -8.36 -23.40 -52.59
C PRO A 71 -8.57 -22.97 -54.06
N ASP A 72 -9.80 -22.62 -54.43
CA ASP A 72 -10.15 -22.18 -55.79
C ASP A 72 -9.74 -20.73 -56.12
N LYS A 73 -9.17 -19.99 -55.16
CA LYS A 73 -8.74 -18.60 -55.36
C LYS A 73 -7.23 -18.48 -55.52
N PRO A 74 -6.75 -17.50 -56.31
CA PRO A 74 -5.31 -17.26 -56.46
C PRO A 74 -4.70 -16.86 -55.10
N GLY A 75 -3.81 -17.72 -54.57
CA GLY A 75 -3.19 -17.54 -53.25
C GLY A 75 -3.87 -18.31 -52.10
N GLY A 76 -4.90 -19.11 -52.38
CA GLY A 76 -5.50 -20.06 -51.45
C GLY A 76 -4.59 -21.26 -51.16
N SER A 77 -4.73 -21.83 -49.96
CA SER A 77 -4.00 -23.04 -49.56
C SER A 77 -4.92 -23.92 -48.71
N THR A 78 -4.93 -25.23 -49.01
CA THR A 78 -5.70 -26.23 -48.27
C THR A 78 -5.27 -26.29 -46.80
N GLU A 79 -3.97 -26.14 -46.52
CA GLU A 79 -3.39 -26.15 -45.18
C GLU A 79 -3.88 -24.96 -44.35
N LYS A 80 -3.84 -23.75 -44.93
CA LYS A 80 -4.33 -22.53 -44.27
C LYS A 80 -5.84 -22.57 -44.01
N MET A 81 -6.60 -23.15 -44.94
CA MET A 81 -8.04 -23.32 -44.77
C MET A 81 -8.35 -24.31 -43.63
N ALA A 82 -7.63 -25.42 -43.55
CA ALA A 82 -7.78 -26.39 -42.47
C ALA A 82 -7.47 -25.77 -41.10
N GLU A 83 -6.42 -24.95 -41.01
CA GLU A 83 -6.06 -24.23 -39.78
C GLU A 83 -7.15 -23.23 -39.36
N VAL A 84 -7.68 -22.44 -40.29
CA VAL A 84 -8.76 -21.47 -40.03
C VAL A 84 -10.05 -22.16 -39.57
N ASN A 85 -10.39 -23.30 -40.17
CA ASN A 85 -11.55 -24.10 -39.76
C ASN A 85 -11.40 -24.66 -38.34
N LEU A 86 -10.20 -25.17 -38.02
CA LEU A 86 -9.90 -25.69 -36.69
C LEU A 86 -9.90 -24.58 -35.64
N ALA A 87 -9.28 -23.43 -35.93
CA ALA A 87 -9.28 -22.26 -35.07
C ALA A 87 -10.71 -21.78 -34.76
N TYR A 88 -11.59 -21.72 -35.77
CA TYR A 88 -13.00 -21.36 -35.57
C TYR A 88 -13.74 -22.35 -34.67
N LYS A 89 -13.51 -23.66 -34.84
CA LYS A 89 -14.11 -24.68 -33.97
C LYS A 89 -13.69 -24.50 -32.52
N ILE A 90 -12.38 -24.34 -32.28
CA ILE A 90 -11.84 -24.12 -30.94
C ILE A 90 -12.42 -22.87 -30.29
N VAL A 91 -12.47 -21.75 -31.03
CA VAL A 91 -13.04 -20.50 -30.52
C VAL A 91 -14.51 -20.69 -30.18
N LYS A 92 -15.30 -21.28 -31.07
CA LYS A 92 -16.74 -21.48 -30.85
C LYS A 92 -17.04 -22.26 -29.56
N GLU A 93 -16.25 -23.27 -29.24
CA GLU A 93 -16.42 -24.09 -28.03
C GLU A 93 -15.96 -23.38 -26.75
N ASN A 94 -14.94 -22.50 -26.84
CA ASN A 94 -14.26 -21.93 -25.67
C ASN A 94 -14.49 -20.43 -25.46
N HIS A 95 -15.22 -19.75 -26.35
CA HIS A 95 -15.36 -18.29 -26.33
C HIS A 95 -15.95 -17.75 -25.03
N GLU A 96 -17.05 -18.33 -24.57
CA GLU A 96 -17.70 -17.89 -23.33
C GLU A 96 -16.84 -18.16 -22.08
N ALA A 97 -16.10 -19.27 -22.08
CA ALA A 97 -15.18 -19.62 -21.00
C ALA A 97 -14.00 -18.64 -20.97
N MET A 98 -13.46 -18.29 -22.14
CA MET A 98 -12.39 -17.31 -22.29
C MET A 98 -12.84 -15.92 -21.81
N LEU A 99 -14.03 -15.44 -22.20
CA LEU A 99 -14.54 -14.14 -21.74
C LEU A 99 -14.74 -14.10 -20.22
N ARG A 100 -15.22 -15.19 -19.61
CA ARG A 100 -15.34 -15.31 -18.14
C ARG A 100 -13.98 -15.22 -17.46
N ARG A 101 -12.99 -15.99 -17.94
CA ARG A 101 -11.62 -15.96 -17.39
C ARG A 101 -10.97 -14.60 -17.55
N MET A 102 -11.17 -13.93 -18.69
CA MET A 102 -10.65 -12.59 -18.91
C MET A 102 -11.17 -11.59 -17.87
N LYS A 103 -12.46 -11.70 -17.49
CA LYS A 103 -13.07 -10.90 -16.42
C LYS A 103 -12.49 -11.21 -15.03
N GLU A 104 -12.24 -12.48 -14.72
CA GLU A 104 -11.62 -12.91 -13.46
C GLU A 104 -10.18 -12.39 -13.36
N VAL A 105 -9.37 -12.57 -14.40
CA VAL A 105 -8.00 -12.07 -14.49
C VAL A 105 -7.96 -10.55 -14.32
N GLU A 106 -8.86 -9.83 -14.97
CA GLU A 106 -8.97 -8.39 -14.79
C GLU A 106 -9.26 -7.99 -13.34
N SER A 107 -10.22 -8.67 -12.69
CA SER A 107 -10.58 -8.39 -11.30
C SER A 107 -9.41 -8.63 -10.34
N THR A 108 -8.60 -9.67 -10.60
CA THR A 108 -7.43 -10.00 -9.78
C THR A 108 -6.28 -9.01 -10.03
N ILE A 109 -6.08 -8.57 -11.27
CA ILE A 109 -5.10 -7.52 -11.60
C ILE A 109 -5.51 -6.20 -10.94
N ALA A 110 -6.77 -5.79 -11.06
CA ALA A 110 -7.30 -4.58 -10.45
C ALA A 110 -7.20 -4.61 -8.92
N ALA A 111 -7.52 -5.74 -8.27
CA ALA A 111 -7.36 -5.91 -6.83
C ALA A 111 -5.89 -5.82 -6.39
N ASN A 112 -4.98 -6.44 -7.15
CA ASN A 112 -3.54 -6.36 -6.88
C ASN A 112 -2.99 -4.95 -7.09
N GLU A 113 -3.49 -4.23 -8.10
CA GLU A 113 -3.11 -2.85 -8.36
C GLU A 113 -3.62 -1.92 -7.25
N ALA A 114 -4.89 -2.05 -6.84
CA ALA A 114 -5.44 -1.31 -5.71
C ALA A 114 -4.67 -1.59 -4.41
N TYR A 115 -4.27 -2.85 -4.16
CA TYR A 115 -3.42 -3.21 -3.03
C TYR A 115 -2.04 -2.54 -3.12
N ARG A 116 -1.40 -2.55 -4.29
CA ARG A 116 -0.11 -1.87 -4.51
C ARG A 116 -0.24 -0.37 -4.30
N GLN A 117 -1.26 0.25 -4.87
CA GLN A 117 -1.53 1.68 -4.71
C GLN A 117 -1.75 2.04 -3.23
N HIS A 118 -2.56 1.28 -2.49
CA HIS A 118 -2.76 1.51 -1.06
C HIS A 118 -1.47 1.29 -0.24
N LYS A 119 -0.65 0.30 -0.59
CA LYS A 119 0.66 0.08 0.00
C LYS A 119 1.59 1.27 -0.27
N HIS A 120 1.68 1.74 -1.51
CA HIS A 120 2.50 2.90 -1.89
C HIS A 120 2.00 4.17 -1.21
N ALA A 121 0.69 4.42 -1.15
CA ALA A 121 0.11 5.56 -0.44
C ALA A 121 0.41 5.52 1.06
N ARG A 122 0.36 4.34 1.68
CA ARG A 122 0.76 4.16 3.09
C ARG A 122 2.25 4.43 3.31
N VAL A 123 3.10 3.97 2.40
CA VAL A 123 4.56 4.20 2.46
C VAL A 123 4.87 5.68 2.27
N SER A 124 4.30 6.33 1.26
CA SER A 124 4.43 7.78 1.02
C SER A 124 3.98 8.58 2.25
N ARG A 125 2.83 8.24 2.83
CA ARG A 125 2.35 8.87 4.06
C ARG A 125 3.29 8.62 5.24
N ASP A 126 3.86 7.43 5.38
CA ASP A 126 4.85 7.16 6.42
C ASP A 126 6.20 7.87 6.14
N GLU A 127 6.56 8.16 4.88
CA GLU A 127 7.70 8.99 4.50
C GLU A 127 7.47 10.47 4.80
N ASP A 128 6.34 11.03 4.37
CA ASP A 128 5.94 12.42 4.64
C ASP A 128 5.82 12.71 6.14
N LEU A 129 5.41 11.69 6.91
CA LEU A 129 5.35 11.75 8.36
C LEU A 129 6.72 11.48 9.03
N GLY A 130 7.81 11.23 8.30
CA GLY A 130 9.10 10.87 8.90
C GLY A 130 9.03 9.60 9.79
N ARG A 131 8.07 8.72 9.51
CA ARG A 131 7.81 7.43 10.19
C ARG A 131 8.54 6.27 9.58
N SER A 132 9.18 6.47 8.43
CA SER A 132 10.13 5.53 7.91
C SER A 132 11.36 5.53 8.81
N GLY A 133 11.34 4.67 9.84
CA GLY A 133 12.51 4.50 10.70
C GLY A 133 13.74 4.11 9.89
N GLY A 134 14.91 4.17 10.53
CA GLY A 134 16.24 4.39 9.93
C GLY A 134 16.63 3.70 8.61
N LEU A 135 15.89 2.71 8.10
CA LEU A 135 16.00 2.16 6.74
C LEU A 135 15.82 3.22 5.63
N ASN A 136 14.83 4.10 5.67
CA ASN A 136 14.70 5.12 4.62
C ASN A 136 15.72 6.25 4.78
N ARG A 137 16.12 6.59 6.01
CA ARG A 137 17.26 7.48 6.23
C ARG A 137 18.53 6.86 5.65
N ARG A 138 18.74 5.55 5.83
CA ARG A 138 19.84 4.79 5.20
C ARG A 138 19.74 4.72 3.70
N ASN A 139 18.55 4.52 3.12
CA ASN A 139 18.37 4.45 1.67
C ASN A 139 18.52 5.83 1.01
N ALA A 140 17.95 6.88 1.62
CA ALA A 140 18.16 8.27 1.18
C ALA A 140 19.61 8.69 1.33
N ARG A 141 20.28 8.25 2.40
CA ARG A 141 21.71 8.43 2.61
C ARG A 141 22.53 7.66 1.58
N ALA A 142 22.23 6.40 1.31
CA ALA A 142 22.90 5.60 0.28
C ALA A 142 22.68 6.18 -1.13
N ALA A 143 21.50 6.74 -1.41
CA ALA A 143 21.21 7.43 -2.67
C ALA A 143 22.00 8.74 -2.78
N ARG A 144 22.12 9.51 -1.69
CA ARG A 144 22.98 10.71 -1.63
C ARG A 144 24.46 10.34 -1.76
N GLU A 145 24.91 9.30 -1.09
CA GLU A 145 26.28 8.79 -1.16
C GLU A 145 26.61 8.24 -2.56
N ALA A 146 25.65 7.60 -3.25
CA ALA A 146 25.81 7.17 -4.64
C ALA A 146 25.86 8.36 -5.62
N ALA A 147 25.03 9.39 -5.39
CA ALA A 147 25.07 10.63 -6.16
C ALA A 147 26.38 11.41 -5.91
N GLU A 148 26.81 11.50 -4.65
CA GLU A 148 28.07 12.13 -4.25
C GLU A 148 29.29 11.31 -4.69
N ALA A 149 29.23 9.98 -4.81
CA ALA A 149 30.32 9.17 -5.37
C ALA A 149 30.56 9.43 -6.86
N THR A 150 29.53 9.92 -7.56
CA THR A 150 29.61 10.27 -8.99
C THR A 150 30.23 11.66 -9.20
N SER A 151 30.19 12.54 -8.19
CA SER A 151 30.89 13.84 -8.20
C SER A 151 32.18 13.74 -7.39
N SER A 152 33.34 14.21 -7.86
CA SER A 152 34.57 14.18 -7.06
C SER A 152 34.32 14.70 -5.63
N ARG A 153 34.70 13.93 -4.59
CA ARG A 153 34.45 14.19 -3.16
C ARG A 153 34.98 15.58 -2.75
N ARG A 154 34.18 16.62 -2.97
CA ARG A 154 34.54 17.99 -2.64
C ARG A 154 34.45 18.12 -1.12
N THR A 155 35.59 18.35 -0.48
CA THR A 155 35.62 18.73 0.94
C THR A 155 34.85 20.05 1.09
N ARG A 156 33.66 20.01 1.73
CA ARG A 156 32.77 21.17 1.93
C ARG A 156 33.54 22.38 2.52
N SER A 157 33.17 23.62 2.32
CA SER A 157 33.84 24.72 3.05
C SER A 157 33.47 24.73 4.54
N LEU A 158 34.22 25.45 5.40
CA LEU A 158 33.85 25.60 6.83
C LEU A 158 32.47 26.27 6.94
N LYS A 159 32.23 27.32 6.16
CA LYS A 159 30.94 28.03 6.08
C LYS A 159 29.80 27.12 5.65
N GLU A 160 30.04 26.19 4.73
CA GLU A 160 29.05 25.18 4.33
C GLU A 160 28.72 24.22 5.48
N ILE A 161 29.71 23.81 6.29
CA ILE A 161 29.46 22.97 7.47
C ILE A 161 28.64 23.73 8.52
N GLU A 162 28.99 24.98 8.78
CA GLU A 162 28.23 25.83 9.72
C GLU A 162 26.78 26.03 9.26
N ALA A 163 26.55 26.34 7.98
CA ALA A 163 25.22 26.47 7.40
C ALA A 163 24.44 25.14 7.39
N GLN A 164 25.13 24.02 7.14
CA GLN A 164 24.53 22.69 7.23
C GLN A 164 24.15 22.36 8.68
N TRP A 165 24.98 22.75 9.64
CA TRP A 165 24.75 22.53 11.06
C TRP A 165 23.56 23.33 11.59
N THR A 166 23.45 24.62 11.25
CA THR A 166 22.32 25.45 11.65
C THR A 166 21.01 24.90 11.09
N LYS A 167 20.98 24.58 9.79
CA LYS A 167 19.82 23.94 9.16
C LYS A 167 19.46 22.61 9.82
N TYR A 168 20.46 21.76 10.07
CA TYR A 168 20.24 20.47 10.71
C TYR A 168 19.66 20.60 12.12
N ARG A 169 20.10 21.61 12.88
CA ARG A 169 19.58 21.92 14.20
C ARG A 169 18.10 22.29 14.15
N GLU A 170 17.74 23.22 13.28
CA GLU A 170 16.35 23.66 13.07
C GLU A 170 15.45 22.50 12.63
N ASP A 171 15.89 21.72 11.65
CA ASP A 171 15.17 20.54 11.15
C ASP A 171 14.98 19.50 12.26
N THR A 172 16.00 19.28 13.09
CA THR A 172 15.94 18.34 14.22
C THR A 172 14.95 18.81 15.29
N GLU A 173 14.95 20.09 15.63
CA GLU A 173 14.02 20.65 16.61
C GLU A 173 12.57 20.61 16.11
N ALA A 174 12.34 20.93 14.83
CA ALA A 174 11.04 20.81 14.19
C ALA A 174 10.55 19.35 14.18
N ALA A 175 11.45 18.40 13.88
CA ALA A 175 11.14 16.97 13.92
C ALA A 175 10.78 16.50 15.33
N VAL A 176 11.53 16.93 16.37
CA VAL A 176 11.22 16.63 17.78
C VAL A 176 9.84 17.15 18.16
N LYS A 177 9.52 18.39 17.81
CA LYS A 177 8.20 18.99 18.08
C LYS A 177 7.09 18.21 17.38
N SER A 178 7.29 17.86 16.10
CA SER A 178 6.35 17.05 15.32
C SER A 178 6.16 15.64 15.90
N MET A 179 7.22 14.99 16.38
CA MET A 179 7.12 13.69 17.06
C MET A 179 6.29 13.78 18.34
N CYS A 180 6.55 14.78 19.20
CA CYS A 180 5.79 14.97 20.44
C CYS A 180 4.30 15.25 20.16
N ASN A 181 3.99 16.20 19.26
CA ASN A 181 2.60 16.56 18.92
C ASN A 181 1.81 15.37 18.37
N ARG A 182 2.47 14.51 17.57
CA ARG A 182 1.82 13.32 17.02
C ARG A 182 1.56 12.26 18.08
N TYR A 183 2.48 12.06 19.01
CA TYR A 183 2.27 11.12 20.10
C TYR A 183 1.13 11.61 21.01
N GLU A 184 1.08 12.91 21.32
CA GLU A 184 -0.01 13.54 22.05
C GLU A 184 -1.36 13.33 21.34
N LEU A 185 -1.44 13.62 20.03
CA LEU A 185 -2.66 13.40 19.24
C LEU A 185 -3.09 11.92 19.25
N ALA A 186 -2.12 10.99 19.14
CA ALA A 186 -2.40 9.57 19.17
C ALA A 186 -2.96 9.12 20.54
N ILE A 187 -2.46 9.68 21.64
CA ILE A 187 -3.00 9.47 22.99
C ILE A 187 -4.43 10.03 23.09
N GLN A 188 -4.67 11.24 22.56
CA GLN A 188 -6.01 11.85 22.54
C GLN A 188 -7.01 11.01 21.73
N GLN A 189 -6.60 10.49 20.57
CA GLN A 189 -7.43 9.59 19.77
C GLN A 189 -7.70 8.27 20.51
N GLY A 190 -6.68 7.67 21.13
CA GLY A 190 -6.83 6.46 21.94
C GLY A 190 -7.81 6.64 23.10
N LYS A 191 -7.80 7.82 23.74
CA LYS A 191 -8.79 8.24 24.74
C LYS A 191 -10.20 8.32 24.14
N PHE A 192 -10.35 8.97 22.98
CA PHE A 192 -11.64 9.13 22.30
C PHE A 192 -12.28 7.79 21.96
N PHE A 193 -11.52 6.87 21.37
CA PHE A 193 -12.04 5.55 20.98
C PHE A 193 -12.17 4.55 22.13
N ARG A 194 -11.71 4.88 23.35
CA ARG A 194 -11.69 4.00 24.53
C ARG A 194 -11.07 2.62 24.26
N LYS A 195 -10.10 2.50 23.36
CA LYS A 195 -9.47 1.21 23.00
C LYS A 195 -8.07 1.11 23.59
N SER A 196 -7.94 0.31 24.65
CA SER A 196 -6.66 0.08 25.35
C SER A 196 -5.60 -0.59 24.48
N ALA A 197 -5.99 -1.51 23.59
CA ALA A 197 -5.09 -2.19 22.66
C ALA A 197 -4.38 -1.20 21.71
N THR A 198 -5.12 -0.22 21.19
CA THR A 198 -4.60 0.83 20.30
C THR A 198 -3.55 1.69 21.00
N LEU A 199 -3.76 2.03 22.27
CA LEU A 199 -2.79 2.81 23.07
C LEU A 199 -1.48 2.04 23.32
N ASN A 200 -1.54 0.73 23.53
CA ASN A 200 -0.34 -0.09 23.74
C ASN A 200 0.51 -0.17 22.46
N GLU A 201 -0.12 -0.41 21.31
CA GLU A 201 0.56 -0.41 20.01
C GLU A 201 1.21 0.95 19.70
N ILE A 202 0.50 2.06 19.97
CA ILE A 202 1.03 3.42 19.83
C ILE A 202 2.27 3.59 20.72
N THR A 203 2.20 3.21 22.00
CA THR A 203 3.31 3.37 22.95
C THR A 203 4.55 2.61 22.51
N VAL A 204 4.40 1.35 22.09
CA VAL A 204 5.51 0.51 21.61
C VAL A 204 6.14 1.12 20.35
N ARG A 205 5.29 1.55 19.39
CA ARG A 205 5.74 2.18 18.15
C ARG A 205 6.51 3.48 18.41
N GLU A 206 5.97 4.35 19.25
CA GLU A 206 6.56 5.64 19.60
C GLU A 206 7.90 5.45 20.36
N ARG A 207 7.99 4.45 21.24
CA ARG A 207 9.26 4.07 21.89
C ARG A 207 10.35 3.69 20.87
N TRP A 208 9.98 2.95 19.83
CA TRP A 208 10.91 2.56 18.76
C TRP A 208 11.32 3.76 17.90
N LEU A 209 10.36 4.60 17.50
CA LEU A 209 10.63 5.82 16.72
C LEU A 209 11.60 6.74 17.45
N ARG A 210 11.37 6.99 18.75
CA ARG A 210 12.29 7.74 19.60
C ARG A 210 13.70 7.15 19.58
N LYS A 211 13.85 5.83 19.78
CA LYS A 211 15.16 5.17 19.80
C LYS A 211 15.88 5.29 18.45
N SER A 212 15.16 5.09 17.34
CA SER A 212 15.71 5.23 15.99
C SER A 212 16.10 6.68 15.69
N PHE A 213 15.27 7.65 16.09
CA PHE A 213 15.52 9.07 15.87
C PHE A 213 16.76 9.54 16.63
N VAL A 214 16.85 9.26 17.94
CA VAL A 214 18.02 9.61 18.77
C VAL A 214 19.30 8.99 18.20
N LYS A 215 19.24 7.73 17.78
CA LYS A 215 20.39 7.08 17.13
C LYS A 215 20.81 7.84 15.87
N GLY A 216 19.87 8.17 14.99
CA GLY A 216 20.17 8.94 13.78
C GLY A 216 20.69 10.35 14.09
N VAL A 217 20.21 11.00 15.17
CA VAL A 217 20.74 12.30 15.59
C VAL A 217 22.22 12.22 15.97
N TRP A 218 22.60 11.19 16.73
CA TRP A 218 23.98 10.94 17.11
C TRP A 218 24.87 10.57 15.93
N GLU A 219 24.38 9.74 15.01
CA GLU A 219 25.12 9.37 13.80
C GLU A 219 25.48 10.60 12.96
N ASP A 220 24.50 11.47 12.67
CA ASP A 220 24.71 12.68 11.87
C ASP A 220 25.61 13.71 12.59
N VAL A 221 25.44 13.87 13.91
CA VAL A 221 26.31 14.74 14.72
C VAL A 221 27.75 14.25 14.73
N HIS A 222 27.98 12.94 14.88
CA HIS A 222 29.32 12.37 14.83
C HIS A 222 29.96 12.51 13.44
N GLU A 223 29.17 12.42 12.38
CA GLU A 223 29.64 12.64 11.01
C GLU A 223 30.06 14.08 10.78
N LEU A 224 29.21 15.06 11.10
CA LEU A 224 29.53 16.48 10.97
C LEU A 224 30.75 16.86 11.82
N ARG A 225 30.81 16.36 13.06
CA ARG A 225 31.98 16.53 13.93
C ARG A 225 33.23 15.88 13.33
N GLY A 226 33.10 14.68 12.76
CA GLY A 226 34.20 13.96 12.12
C GLY A 226 34.76 14.71 10.90
N GLU A 227 33.88 15.28 10.07
CA GLU A 227 34.27 16.14 8.95
C GLU A 227 34.98 17.41 9.40
N LEU A 228 34.50 18.04 10.49
CA LEU A 228 35.09 19.22 11.08
C LEU A 228 36.49 18.93 11.63
N LEU A 229 36.65 17.84 12.39
CA LEU A 229 37.93 17.47 13.01
C LEU A 229 38.97 16.93 12.02
N ARG A 230 38.55 16.29 10.92
CA ARG A 230 39.46 15.84 9.84
C ARG A 230 40.18 17.00 9.15
N ARG A 231 39.70 18.24 9.27
CA ARG A 231 40.37 19.45 8.75
C ARG A 231 41.53 19.93 9.63
N GLY A 232 41.78 19.25 10.75
CA GLY A 232 42.71 19.68 11.78
C GLY A 232 42.02 20.74 12.65
N ALA A 233 41.77 20.40 13.92
CA ALA A 233 41.27 21.33 14.93
C ALA A 233 42.35 22.37 15.27
N ARG A 234 42.62 23.29 14.34
CA ARG A 234 43.65 24.32 14.50
C ARG A 234 43.08 25.63 15.05
N SER A 235 41.76 25.81 15.10
CA SER A 235 41.11 27.00 15.67
C SER A 235 40.18 26.65 16.84
N ALA A 236 40.18 27.49 17.87
CA ALA A 236 39.31 27.36 19.05
C ALA A 236 37.82 27.29 18.66
N GLN A 237 37.42 28.05 17.63
CA GLN A 237 36.05 28.09 17.10
C GLN A 237 35.58 26.71 16.58
N GLN A 238 36.46 25.92 15.97
CA GLN A 238 36.09 24.57 15.50
C GLN A 238 35.91 23.58 16.64
N SER A 239 36.69 23.71 17.71
CA SER A 239 36.54 22.88 18.91
C SER A 239 35.23 23.22 19.63
N GLU A 240 34.93 24.50 19.77
CA GLU A 240 33.68 24.98 20.38
C GLU A 240 32.45 24.50 19.59
N LEU A 241 32.47 24.61 18.26
CA LEU A 241 31.41 24.11 17.40
C LEU A 241 31.23 22.58 17.53
N ALA A 242 32.32 21.82 17.61
CA ALA A 242 32.26 20.38 17.82
C ALA A 242 31.64 20.00 19.18
N GLU A 243 31.94 20.76 20.23
CA GLU A 243 31.34 20.59 21.56
C GLU A 243 29.87 20.99 21.57
N GLU A 244 29.50 22.06 20.88
CA GLU A 244 28.11 22.49 20.69
C GLU A 244 27.29 21.38 20.01
N MET A 245 27.85 20.70 19.00
CA MET A 245 27.18 19.60 18.31
C MET A 245 26.83 18.43 19.24
N VAL A 246 27.77 18.04 20.10
CA VAL A 246 27.59 16.95 21.07
C VAL A 246 26.62 17.36 22.19
N SER A 247 26.73 18.60 22.67
CA SER A 247 25.83 19.12 23.70
C SER A 247 24.39 19.24 23.19
N PHE A 248 24.21 19.62 21.93
CA PHE A 248 22.91 19.62 21.25
C PHE A 248 22.31 18.22 21.17
N ALA A 249 23.05 17.22 20.68
CA ALA A 249 22.57 15.83 20.61
C ALA A 249 22.14 15.31 21.99
N SER A 250 22.94 15.59 23.01
CA SER A 250 22.64 15.23 24.39
C SER A 250 21.37 15.91 24.90
N THR A 251 21.21 17.20 24.60
CA THR A 251 20.03 18.00 24.99
C THR A 251 18.77 17.51 24.29
N VAL A 252 18.83 17.25 22.98
CA VAL A 252 17.75 16.66 22.19
C VAL A 252 17.34 15.31 22.77
N GLN A 253 18.30 14.43 23.07
CA GLN A 253 18.04 13.14 23.69
C GLN A 253 17.33 13.28 25.04
N ARG A 254 17.82 14.15 25.93
CA ARG A 254 17.19 14.38 27.25
C ARG A 254 15.78 14.93 27.11
N LYS A 255 15.59 15.96 26.27
CA LYS A 255 14.28 16.60 26.05
C LYS A 255 13.27 15.63 25.46
N LEU A 256 13.66 14.86 24.44
CA LEU A 256 12.81 13.86 23.83
C LEU A 256 12.47 12.73 24.81
N ASN A 257 13.44 12.27 25.61
CA ASN A 257 13.21 11.27 26.65
C ASN A 257 12.22 11.76 27.71
N GLY A 258 12.38 12.99 28.20
CA GLY A 258 11.48 13.59 29.19
C GLY A 258 10.05 13.72 28.65
N ASN A 259 9.88 14.24 27.43
CA ASN A 259 8.57 14.37 26.79
C ASN A 259 7.90 13.01 26.59
N PHE A 260 8.62 12.01 26.07
CA PHE A 260 8.06 10.67 25.85
C PHE A 260 7.71 9.97 27.15
N GLN A 261 8.53 10.14 28.20
CA GLN A 261 8.23 9.59 29.53
C GLN A 261 6.95 10.19 30.09
N ARG A 262 6.79 11.51 30.00
CA ARG A 262 5.57 12.21 30.42
C ARG A 262 4.34 11.71 29.64
N LEU A 263 4.40 11.69 28.31
CA LEU A 263 3.30 11.24 27.46
C LEU A 263 2.94 9.76 27.70
N THR A 264 3.94 8.91 27.95
CA THR A 264 3.70 7.50 28.29
C THR A 264 3.02 7.37 29.65
N GLN A 265 3.43 8.17 30.64
CA GLN A 265 2.78 8.20 31.95
C GLN A 265 1.32 8.66 31.83
N GLU A 266 1.04 9.71 31.05
CA GLU A 266 -0.32 10.16 30.75
C GLU A 266 -1.15 9.04 30.09
N SER A 267 -0.58 8.34 29.10
CA SER A 267 -1.25 7.19 28.44
C SER A 267 -1.60 6.07 29.43
N VAL A 268 -0.68 5.70 30.32
CA VAL A 268 -0.90 4.65 31.34
C VAL A 268 -1.97 5.08 32.33
N GLN A 269 -1.94 6.33 32.79
CA GLN A 269 -2.98 6.87 33.68
C GLN A 269 -4.37 6.89 33.03
N LEU A 270 -4.44 7.16 31.73
CA LEU A 270 -5.70 7.09 30.98
C LEU A 270 -6.19 5.65 30.85
N GLN A 271 -5.29 4.69 30.58
CA GLN A 271 -5.64 3.28 30.53
C GLN A 271 -6.18 2.76 31.86
N SER A 272 -5.55 3.12 32.99
CA SER A 272 -6.01 2.69 34.31
C SER A 272 -7.38 3.29 34.66
N ARG A 273 -7.61 4.57 34.36
CA ARG A 273 -8.94 5.20 34.53
C ARG A 273 -10.02 4.49 33.73
N MET A 274 -9.77 4.21 32.45
CA MET A 274 -10.74 3.48 31.62
C MET A 274 -11.01 2.06 32.13
N PHE A 275 -10.00 1.40 32.69
CA PHE A 275 -10.18 0.07 33.28
C PHE A 275 -11.05 0.12 34.54
N VAL A 276 -10.80 1.09 35.42
CA VAL A 276 -11.61 1.32 36.63
C VAL A 276 -13.05 1.67 36.28
N GLU A 277 -13.27 2.55 35.29
CA GLU A 277 -14.62 2.89 34.81
C GLU A 277 -15.38 1.65 34.29
N ARG A 278 -14.71 0.79 33.52
CA ARG A 278 -15.31 -0.47 33.04
C ARG A 278 -15.62 -1.44 34.17
N ALA A 279 -14.71 -1.60 35.12
CA ALA A 279 -14.90 -2.46 36.28
C ALA A 279 -16.09 -1.98 37.14
N PHE A 280 -16.17 -0.66 37.37
CA PHE A 280 -17.29 -0.04 38.09
C PHE A 280 -18.61 -0.26 37.36
N PHE A 281 -18.66 -0.05 36.03
CA PHE A 281 -19.87 -0.27 35.25
C PHE A 281 -20.35 -1.74 35.29
N ILE A 282 -19.42 -2.69 35.20
CA ILE A 282 -19.72 -4.13 35.33
C ILE A 282 -20.28 -4.42 36.72
N LEU A 283 -19.66 -3.91 37.78
CA LEU A 283 -20.13 -4.10 39.15
C LEU A 283 -21.55 -3.53 39.36
N CYS A 284 -21.80 -2.30 38.91
CA CYS A 284 -23.14 -1.70 38.96
C CYS A 284 -24.16 -2.51 38.17
N SER A 285 -23.79 -3.00 36.98
CA SER A 285 -24.66 -3.84 36.14
C SER A 285 -25.02 -5.15 36.82
N LEU A 286 -24.05 -5.81 37.48
CA LEU A 286 -24.30 -7.03 38.26
C LEU A 286 -25.23 -6.77 39.44
N ILE A 287 -25.03 -5.67 40.18
CA ILE A 287 -25.90 -5.29 41.30
C ILE A 287 -27.34 -5.04 40.80
N LEU A 288 -27.50 -4.33 39.69
CA LEU A 288 -28.80 -4.10 39.07
C LEU A 288 -29.43 -5.41 38.61
N LEU A 289 -28.67 -6.30 37.97
CA LEU A 289 -29.15 -7.60 37.51
C LEU A 289 -29.62 -8.46 38.68
N VAL A 290 -28.89 -8.48 39.80
CA VAL A 290 -29.32 -9.18 41.03
C VAL A 290 -30.61 -8.57 41.60
N LYS A 291 -30.75 -7.24 41.63
CA LYS A 291 -31.98 -6.59 42.10
C LYS A 291 -33.17 -6.88 41.19
N VAL A 292 -32.99 -6.79 39.88
CA VAL A 292 -34.02 -7.11 38.88
C VAL A 292 -34.40 -8.58 38.97
N TRP A 293 -33.42 -9.48 39.11
CA TRP A 293 -33.68 -10.90 39.30
C TRP A 293 -34.46 -11.19 40.57
N ARG A 294 -34.07 -10.58 41.70
CA ARG A 294 -34.80 -10.72 42.97
C ARG A 294 -36.22 -10.19 42.87
N TRP A 295 -36.42 -9.05 42.21
CA TRP A 295 -37.76 -8.50 41.94
C TRP A 295 -38.58 -9.43 41.05
N PHE A 296 -37.99 -9.94 39.97
CA PHE A 296 -38.63 -10.85 39.04
C PHE A 296 -39.06 -12.16 39.72
N VAL A 297 -38.15 -12.82 40.45
CA VAL A 297 -38.46 -14.02 41.25
C VAL A 297 -39.54 -13.73 42.28
N GLY A 298 -39.44 -12.60 43.00
CA GLY A 298 -40.48 -12.18 43.94
C GLY A 298 -41.85 -12.02 43.28
N PHE A 299 -41.89 -11.38 42.10
CA PHE A 299 -43.12 -11.17 41.34
C PHE A 299 -43.72 -12.47 40.81
N THR A 300 -42.91 -13.36 40.22
CA THR A 300 -43.40 -14.62 39.65
C THR A 300 -43.88 -15.58 40.73
N PHE A 301 -43.17 -15.72 41.84
CA PHE A 301 -43.57 -16.64 42.91
C PHE A 301 -44.73 -16.10 43.76
N ASN A 302 -44.74 -14.80 44.09
CA ASN A 302 -45.82 -14.25 44.91
C ASN A 302 -47.14 -14.18 44.15
N ASN A 303 -47.17 -13.83 42.85
CA ASN A 303 -48.41 -13.87 42.07
C ASN A 303 -48.91 -15.30 41.84
N THR A 304 -48.03 -16.26 41.59
CA THR A 304 -48.47 -17.64 41.33
C THR A 304 -49.01 -18.32 42.59
N LEU A 305 -48.40 -18.06 43.75
CA LEU A 305 -48.89 -18.56 45.04
C LEU A 305 -50.19 -17.87 45.45
N THR A 306 -50.29 -16.53 45.34
CA THR A 306 -51.54 -15.83 45.70
C THR A 306 -52.71 -16.20 44.79
N VAL A 307 -52.49 -16.42 43.48
CA VAL A 307 -53.54 -16.88 42.56
C VAL A 307 -54.00 -18.29 42.90
N LYS A 308 -53.09 -19.23 43.20
CA LYS A 308 -53.46 -20.60 43.61
C LYS A 308 -54.18 -20.63 44.95
N LEU A 309 -53.74 -19.82 45.92
CA LEU A 309 -54.30 -19.78 47.27
C LEU A 309 -55.69 -19.13 47.29
N LYS A 310 -55.92 -18.07 46.50
CA LYS A 310 -57.27 -17.52 46.27
C LYS A 310 -58.21 -18.51 45.59
N ARG A 311 -57.71 -19.31 44.63
CA ARG A 311 -58.54 -20.34 43.96
C ARG A 311 -58.95 -21.45 44.91
N ALA A 312 -58.06 -21.84 45.83
CA ALA A 312 -58.35 -22.85 46.85
C ALA A 312 -59.33 -22.35 47.92
N PHE A 313 -59.27 -21.07 48.28
CA PHE A 313 -60.19 -20.46 49.26
C PHE A 313 -61.60 -20.19 48.70
N LEU A 314 -61.74 -20.03 47.38
CA LEU A 314 -63.04 -19.82 46.73
C LEU A 314 -63.70 -21.12 46.26
N SER A 315 -63.07 -22.28 46.48
CA SER A 315 -63.61 -23.61 46.16
C SER A 315 -64.08 -24.40 47.39
N GLN A 316 -64.11 -23.77 48.58
CA GLN A 316 -64.82 -24.25 49.77
C GLN A 316 -66.11 -23.46 49.93
#